data_AF-A0A377Z020-F1
#
_entry.id   AF-A0A377Z020-F1
#
_cell.length_a   1.000
_cell.length_b   1.000
_cell.length_c   1.000
_cell.angle_alpha   90.00
_cell.angle_beta   90.00
_cell.angle_gamma   90.00
#
_symmetry.space_group_name_H-M   'P 1'
#
loop_
_entity.id
_entity.type
_entity.pdbx_description
1 polymer ?
#
loop_
_entity_poly.entity_id
_entity_poly.type
_entity_poly.pdbx_seq_one_letter_code
_entity_poly.pdbx_strand_id
1 'polypeptide(L)'
;MLGDWSHPYLTMDFKTEANIIRALGKIIGNGHLHKGAKPVHWCVDCRSALAEAEVEYYDKTSPSIDVAFHAVDKAAVLAKFGVADVNGPVSLVIWTTTPWTLPANALSLCLLSSTMRWCRLTARR
;
A
#
# COMPACT_ATOMS: atom_id res chain seq x y z
N MET A 1 -34.15 -29.27 20.00
CA MET A 1 -32.71 -29.07 19.65
C MET A 1 -31.89 -29.68 20.77
N LEU A 2 -30.98 -30.62 20.47
CA LEU A 2 -30.08 -31.23 21.46
C LEU A 2 -28.78 -30.42 21.47
N GLY A 3 -28.44 -29.83 22.60
CA GLY A 3 -27.22 -29.08 22.83
C GLY A 3 -26.95 -28.99 24.32
N ASP A 4 -25.69 -29.00 24.72
CA ASP A 4 -25.32 -28.76 26.12
C ASP A 4 -25.36 -27.26 26.40
N TRP A 5 -26.56 -26.77 26.70
CA TRP A 5 -26.80 -25.38 27.06
C TRP A 5 -26.32 -25.03 28.48
N SER A 6 -26.01 -26.04 29.30
CA SER A 6 -25.51 -25.85 30.66
C SER A 6 -24.02 -25.54 30.68
N HIS A 7 -23.26 -26.00 29.69
CA HIS A 7 -21.84 -25.71 29.54
C HIS A 7 -21.53 -25.14 28.14
N PRO A 8 -21.98 -23.91 27.81
CA PRO A 8 -21.68 -23.29 26.53
C PRO A 8 -20.17 -23.01 26.42
N TYR A 9 -19.61 -23.17 25.22
CA TYR A 9 -18.26 -22.69 24.95
C TYR A 9 -18.26 -21.16 24.91
N LEU A 10 -17.45 -20.55 25.78
CA LEU A 10 -17.29 -19.11 25.87
C LEU A 10 -15.89 -18.72 25.43
N THR A 11 -15.80 -17.73 24.54
CA THR A 11 -14.52 -17.21 24.02
C THR A 11 -13.68 -16.53 25.10
N MET A 12 -14.36 -15.97 26.11
CA MET A 12 -13.76 -15.30 27.28
C MET A 12 -13.59 -16.22 28.50
N ASP A 13 -13.80 -17.53 28.36
CA ASP A 13 -13.49 -18.46 29.45
C ASP A 13 -11.97 -18.67 29.57
N PHE A 14 -11.47 -18.79 30.80
CA PHE A 14 -10.04 -18.92 31.08
C PHE A 14 -9.39 -20.09 30.35
N LYS A 15 -10.12 -21.21 30.19
CA LYS A 15 -9.61 -22.38 29.46
C LYS A 15 -9.43 -22.07 27.98
N THR A 16 -10.37 -21.33 27.39
CA THR A 16 -10.34 -20.91 25.99
C THR A 16 -9.19 -19.95 25.72
N GLU A 17 -9.06 -18.88 26.52
CA GLU A 17 -7.98 -17.91 26.37
C GLU A 17 -6.60 -18.56 26.51
N ALA A 18 -6.44 -19.45 27.50
CA ALA A 18 -5.20 -20.21 27.66
C ALA A 18 -4.88 -21.07 26.42
N ASN A 19 -5.88 -21.64 25.77
CA ASN A 19 -5.70 -22.40 24.54
C ASN A 19 -5.33 -21.50 23.34
N ILE A 20 -5.89 -20.29 23.25
CA ILE A 20 -5.51 -19.31 22.22
C ILE A 20 -4.01 -18.99 22.33
N ILE A 21 -3.52 -18.71 23.54
CA ILE A 21 -2.10 -18.43 23.78
C ILE A 21 -1.21 -19.62 23.44
N ARG A 22 -1.61 -20.86 23.81
CA ARG A 22 -0.86 -22.07 23.44
C ARG A 22 -0.80 -22.26 21.92
N ALA A 23 -1.89 -21.99 21.20
CA ALA A 23 -1.92 -22.08 19.74
C ALA A 23 -0.99 -21.02 19.11
N LEU A 24 -1.03 -19.77 19.60
CA LEU A 24 -0.13 -18.71 19.17
C LEU A 24 1.34 -19.10 19.39
N GLY A 25 1.68 -19.69 20.54
CA GLY A 25 3.03 -20.17 20.84
C GLY A 25 3.54 -21.19 19.81
N LYS A 26 2.67 -22.09 19.32
CA LYS A 26 3.04 -23.06 18.26
C LYS A 26 3.31 -22.36 16.92
N ILE A 27 2.51 -21.35 16.57
CA ILE A 27 2.68 -20.56 15.32
C ILE A 27 4.02 -19.83 15.34
N ILE A 28 4.38 -19.25 16.50
CA ILE A 28 5.66 -18.58 16.71
C ILE A 28 6.81 -19.59 16.63
N GLY A 29 6.69 -20.75 17.31
CA GLY A 29 7.70 -21.81 17.26
C GLY A 29 7.96 -22.36 15.85
N ASN A 30 6.94 -22.35 14.99
CA ASN A 30 7.04 -22.74 13.58
C ASN A 30 7.58 -21.63 12.66
N GLY A 31 7.89 -20.44 13.20
CA GLY A 31 8.47 -19.33 12.43
C GLY A 31 7.49 -18.58 11.53
N HIS A 32 6.17 -18.73 11.73
CA HIS A 32 5.16 -18.07 10.91
C HIS A 32 4.81 -16.64 11.38
N LEU A 33 5.39 -16.18 12.49
CA LEU A 33 5.21 -14.80 12.97
C LEU A 33 6.43 -13.95 12.59
N HIS A 34 6.18 -12.88 11.84
CA HIS A 34 7.20 -11.91 11.46
C HIS A 34 6.84 -10.50 11.90
N LYS A 35 7.82 -9.78 12.43
CA LYS A 35 7.70 -8.35 12.76
C LYS A 35 8.35 -7.54 11.64
N GLY A 36 7.57 -6.66 11.01
CA GLY A 36 8.05 -5.79 9.95
C GLY A 36 7.11 -4.64 9.68
N ALA A 37 7.50 -3.75 8.76
CA ALA A 37 6.66 -2.66 8.29
C ALA A 37 6.04 -3.04 6.93
N LYS A 38 4.74 -3.32 6.94
CA LYS A 38 3.94 -3.57 5.73
C LYS A 38 2.83 -2.52 5.67
N PRO A 39 2.54 -1.93 4.51
CA PRO A 39 1.32 -1.13 4.34
C PRO A 39 0.09 -1.98 4.63
N VAL A 40 -0.78 -1.49 5.52
CA VAL A 40 -2.02 -2.15 5.92
C VAL A 40 -3.18 -1.15 5.84
N HIS A 41 -4.40 -1.65 5.71
CA HIS A 41 -5.58 -0.81 5.90
C HIS A 41 -5.58 -0.29 7.34
N TRP A 42 -5.60 1.03 7.49
CA TRP A 42 -5.56 1.68 8.79
C TRP A 42 -6.80 2.55 8.96
N CYS A 43 -7.56 2.29 10.01
CA CYS A 43 -8.68 3.13 10.38
C CYS A 43 -8.20 4.24 11.33
N VAL A 44 -8.41 5.50 10.93
CA VAL A 44 -8.02 6.66 11.75
C VAL A 44 -8.92 6.80 12.99
N ASP A 45 -10.18 6.38 12.88
CA ASP A 45 -11.15 6.47 13.98
C ASP A 45 -10.92 5.38 15.03
N CYS A 46 -10.73 4.12 14.60
CA CYS A 46 -10.44 3.00 15.49
C CYS A 46 -8.98 2.99 15.97
N ARG A 47 -8.08 3.72 15.29
CA ARG A 47 -6.63 3.73 15.55
C ARG A 47 -6.01 2.33 15.55
N SER A 48 -6.48 1.50 14.63
CA SER A 48 -6.03 0.12 14.46
C SER A 48 -5.86 -0.23 12.99
N ALA A 49 -5.02 -1.23 12.73
CA ALA A 49 -5.00 -1.92 11.46
C ALA A 49 -6.27 -2.77 11.33
N LEU A 50 -6.82 -2.81 10.13
CA LEU A 50 -7.98 -3.62 9.76
C LEU A 50 -7.53 -4.84 8.96
N ALA A 51 -8.14 -5.98 9.23
CA ALA A 51 -8.04 -7.15 8.36
C ALA A 51 -8.91 -6.96 7.12
N GLU A 52 -8.57 -7.61 6.01
CA GLU A 52 -9.36 -7.54 4.76
C GLU A 52 -10.83 -7.93 4.98
N ALA A 53 -11.09 -8.88 5.89
CA ALA A 53 -12.44 -9.31 6.26
C ALA A 53 -13.27 -8.24 6.99
N GLU A 54 -12.63 -7.20 7.53
CA GLU A 54 -13.30 -6.06 8.19
C GLU A 54 -13.49 -4.88 7.23
N VAL A 55 -12.95 -4.96 6.00
CA VAL A 55 -13.03 -3.88 5.02
C VAL A 55 -14.36 -3.95 4.29
N GLU A 56 -15.14 -2.87 4.43
CA GLU A 56 -16.37 -2.67 3.70
C GLU A 56 -16.19 -1.58 2.63
N TYR A 57 -16.80 -1.79 1.46
CA TYR A 57 -16.72 -0.85 0.35
C TYR A 57 -17.93 0.08 0.32
N TYR A 58 -17.64 1.36 0.17
CA TYR A 58 -18.63 2.42 0.04
C TYR A 58 -18.25 3.34 -1.12
N ASP A 59 -19.27 3.86 -1.80
CA ASP A 59 -19.06 4.86 -2.85
C ASP A 59 -18.56 6.17 -2.22
N LYS A 60 -17.42 6.64 -2.74
CA LYS A 60 -16.80 7.89 -2.30
C LYS A 60 -16.37 8.70 -3.50
N THR A 61 -16.87 9.93 -3.60
CA THR A 61 -16.36 10.91 -4.55
C THR A 61 -14.97 11.37 -4.11
N SER A 62 -13.96 11.11 -4.94
CA SER A 62 -12.57 11.51 -4.69
C SER A 62 -12.11 12.53 -5.74
N PRO A 63 -11.25 13.50 -5.36
CA PRO A 63 -10.69 14.44 -6.31
C PRO A 63 -9.75 13.71 -7.27
N SER A 64 -9.94 13.93 -8.56
CA SER A 64 -9.05 13.47 -9.62
C SER A 64 -8.20 14.64 -10.08
N ILE A 65 -6.87 14.50 -10.01
CA ILE A 65 -5.95 15.56 -10.44
C ILE A 65 -4.88 15.01 -11.39
N ASP A 66 -4.48 15.87 -12.31
CA ASP A 66 -3.35 15.64 -13.21
C ASP A 66 -2.19 16.54 -12.77
N VAL A 67 -1.02 15.94 -12.57
CA VAL A 67 0.19 16.65 -12.13
C VAL A 67 1.30 16.43 -13.15
N ALA A 68 1.86 17.53 -13.66
CA ALA A 68 3.00 17.50 -14.55
C ALA A 68 4.30 17.65 -13.76
N PHE A 69 5.15 16.63 -13.80
CA PHE A 69 6.51 16.68 -13.25
C PHE A 69 7.49 17.04 -14.36
N HIS A 70 8.13 18.20 -14.25
CA HIS A 70 9.18 18.61 -15.19
C HIS A 70 10.43 17.74 -15.02
N ALA A 71 11.00 17.31 -16.14
CA ALA A 71 12.27 16.58 -16.14
C ALA A 71 13.41 17.51 -15.73
N VAL A 72 14.15 17.12 -14.68
CA VAL A 72 15.35 17.86 -14.23
C VAL A 72 16.45 17.79 -15.28
N ASP A 73 16.64 16.61 -15.90
CA ASP A 73 17.58 16.40 -16.99
C ASP A 73 16.82 15.98 -18.25
N LYS A 74 16.57 16.96 -19.11
CA LYS A 74 15.91 16.76 -20.40
C LYS A 74 16.73 15.86 -21.32
N ALA A 75 18.05 15.99 -21.36
CA ALA A 75 18.89 15.22 -22.26
C ALA A 75 18.92 13.74 -21.88
N ALA A 76 18.98 13.42 -20.58
CA ALA A 76 18.90 12.04 -20.10
C ALA A 76 17.56 11.39 -20.43
N VAL A 77 16.45 12.13 -20.32
CA VAL A 77 15.12 11.63 -20.70
C VAL A 77 15.04 11.40 -22.21
N LEU A 78 15.45 12.38 -23.02
CA LEU A 78 15.41 12.28 -24.48
C LEU A 78 16.29 11.14 -25.03
N ALA A 79 17.47 10.94 -24.44
CA ALA A 79 18.36 9.82 -24.78
C ALA A 79 17.71 8.45 -24.52
N LYS A 80 16.83 8.32 -23.53
CA LYS A 80 16.07 7.08 -23.27
C LYS A 80 14.95 6.84 -24.27
N PHE A 81 14.38 7.91 -24.83
CA PHE A 81 13.32 7.83 -25.83
C PHE A 81 13.82 7.89 -27.28
N GLY A 82 15.13 8.05 -27.50
CA GLY A 82 15.73 8.10 -28.84
C GLY A 82 15.34 9.34 -29.65
N VAL A 83 14.98 10.44 -28.97
CA VAL A 83 14.54 11.68 -29.61
C VAL A 83 15.68 12.69 -29.59
N ALA A 84 16.02 13.27 -30.75
CA ALA A 84 17.18 14.13 -30.92
C ALA A 84 17.00 15.52 -30.30
N ASP A 85 15.82 16.12 -30.47
CA ASP A 85 15.46 17.40 -29.85
C ASP A 85 13.94 17.52 -29.75
N VAL A 86 13.48 18.25 -28.74
CA VAL A 86 12.07 18.56 -28.53
C VAL A 86 11.98 20.02 -28.17
N ASN A 87 11.13 20.79 -28.84
CA ASN A 87 10.95 22.19 -28.49
C ASN A 87 10.07 22.30 -27.24
N GLY A 88 10.59 22.88 -26.15
CA GLY A 88 9.87 23.06 -24.88
C GLY A 88 10.30 22.14 -23.72
N PRO A 89 9.69 22.32 -22.53
CA PRO A 89 9.99 21.52 -21.34
C PRO A 89 9.40 20.11 -21.45
N VAL A 90 10.22 19.08 -21.24
CA VAL A 90 9.76 17.69 -21.17
C VAL A 90 9.15 17.46 -19.78
N SER A 91 7.90 17.03 -19.74
CA SER A 91 7.16 16.82 -18.51
C SER A 91 6.49 15.45 -18.51
N LEU A 92 6.49 14.76 -17.38
CA LEU A 92 5.68 13.56 -17.20
C LEU A 92 4.37 13.92 -16.54
N VAL A 93 3.27 13.57 -17.19
CA VAL A 93 1.93 13.73 -16.63
C VAL A 93 1.58 12.49 -15.82
N ILE A 94 1.21 12.69 -14.56
CA ILE A 94 0.71 11.65 -13.66
C ILE A 94 -0.75 11.98 -13.32
N TRP A 95 -1.60 10.98 -13.42
CA TRP A 95 -2.97 11.03 -12.93
C TRP A 95 -3.06 10.36 -11.56
N THR A 96 -3.72 11.00 -10.59
CA THR A 96 -4.00 10.39 -9.28
C THR A 96 -5.35 10.83 -8.71
N THR A 97 -6.00 9.91 -8.02
CA THR A 97 -7.22 10.16 -7.22
C THR A 97 -6.93 10.41 -5.74
N THR A 98 -5.65 10.37 -5.34
CA THR A 98 -5.21 10.53 -3.94
C THR A 98 -4.12 11.61 -3.82
N PRO A 99 -4.48 12.91 -3.91
CA PRO A 99 -3.51 14.01 -3.89
C PRO A 99 -2.58 14.02 -2.68
N TRP A 100 -3.08 13.58 -1.52
CA TRP A 100 -2.34 13.54 -0.27
C TRP A 100 -1.13 12.60 -0.29
N THR A 101 -1.03 11.69 -1.28
CA THR A 101 0.12 10.79 -1.45
C THR A 101 1.27 11.45 -2.20
N LEU A 102 1.04 12.58 -2.89
CA LEU A 102 2.05 13.26 -3.70
C LEU A 102 3.31 13.68 -2.92
N PRO A 103 3.23 14.22 -1.68
CA PRO A 103 4.42 14.58 -0.91
C PRO A 103 5.29 13.37 -0.54
N ALA A 104 4.67 12.19 -0.44
CA ALA A 104 5.33 10.93 -0.09
C ALA A 104 5.80 10.13 -1.31
N ASN A 105 5.72 10.70 -2.52
CA ASN A 105 6.26 10.09 -3.72
C ASN A 105 7.79 10.02 -3.65
N ALA A 106 8.29 8.96 -3.00
CA ALA A 106 9.70 8.66 -2.90
C ALA A 106 10.20 8.10 -4.24
N LEU A 107 10.48 8.98 -5.19
CA LEU A 107 11.55 8.81 -6.19
C LEU A 107 11.57 7.51 -7.01
N SER A 108 10.42 6.88 -7.24
CA SER A 108 10.30 5.78 -8.20
C SER A 108 9.04 5.96 -9.03
N LEU A 109 9.19 6.70 -10.11
CA LEU A 109 8.16 6.85 -11.12
C LEU A 109 8.32 5.72 -12.15
N CYS A 110 7.37 4.79 -12.17
CA CYS A 110 7.40 3.65 -13.07
C CYS A 110 6.96 4.07 -14.47
N LEU A 111 7.93 4.26 -15.37
CA LEU A 111 7.64 4.37 -16.80
C LEU A 111 7.45 2.96 -17.38
N LEU A 112 6.23 2.62 -17.79
CA LEU A 112 6.01 1.45 -18.64
C LEU A 112 6.45 1.79 -20.07
N SER A 113 7.67 1.40 -20.44
CA SER A 113 8.07 1.25 -21.84
C SER A 113 8.13 -0.23 -22.18
N SER A 114 7.83 -0.59 -23.43
CA SER A 114 7.69 -1.97 -23.96
C SER A 114 8.93 -2.85 -23.76
N THR A 115 10.04 -2.29 -23.29
CA THR A 115 11.20 -3.01 -22.76
C THR A 115 11.37 -2.64 -21.30
N MET A 116 10.94 -3.51 -20.38
CA MET A 116 11.04 -3.35 -18.91
C MET A 116 12.43 -2.84 -18.49
N ARG A 117 12.58 -1.52 -18.34
CA ARG A 117 13.76 -0.88 -17.78
C ARG A 117 13.30 0.24 -16.85
N TRP A 118 13.54 0.02 -15.56
CA TRP A 118 13.21 0.96 -14.49
C TRP A 118 14.06 2.22 -14.64
N CYS A 119 13.43 3.36 -14.92
CA CYS A 119 14.11 4.65 -14.96
C CYS A 119 13.76 5.42 -13.69
N ARG A 120 14.71 5.54 -12.75
CA ARG A 120 14.58 6.41 -11.58
C ARG A 120 14.75 7.86 -12.03
N LEU A 121 13.64 8.61 -12.09
CA LEU A 121 13.68 10.07 -12.26
C LEU A 121 13.79 10.73 -10.89
N THR A 122 14.92 11.37 -10.63
CA THR A 122 15.13 12.15 -9.41
C THR A 122 14.56 13.55 -9.54
N ALA A 123 13.41 13.83 -8.90
CA ALA A 123 12.94 15.17 -8.66
C ALA A 123 13.61 15.72 -7.39
N ARG A 124 14.37 16.82 -7.51
CA ARG A 124 14.80 17.64 -6.35
C ARG A 124 13.86 18.83 -6.24
N ARG A 125 13.63 19.26 -4.99
CA ARG A 125 12.86 20.46 -4.60
C ARG A 125 13.26 21.70 -5.39
#